data_AF-A0A965CX11-F1
#
_entry.id   AF-A0A965CX11-F1
#
_cell.length_a   1.000
_cell.length_b   1.000
_cell.length_c   1.000
_cell.angle_alpha   90.00
_cell.angle_beta   90.00
_cell.angle_gamma   90.00
#
_symmetry.space_group_name_H-M   'P 1'
#
loop_
_entity.id
_entity.type
_entity.pdbx_description
1 polymer ?
#
loop_
_entity_poly.entity_id
_entity_poly.type
_entity_poly.pdbx_seq_one_letter_code
_entity_poly.pdbx_strand_id
1 'polypeptide(L)'
;MVPGAWCGPVSLKNADVLEKVHLDYIETGADIITANTYASSRIMLREAGYEDQFEEINRVAIETALRARDKSGQKNILVAGSLSHMIPIPEGTDRASKTPPSTDFMEESFEELAMLHKELGCDLILLEMMKHPERINMVMKGALKTGLPLWAGFSFRENESGELCCYDDPSISPQEVLDAMPPESVDVMGVMHSSANITGRGIETIQNVWSGPLSAYPDSGFFKMPDWQFENILTPQELLNFSKEWYGMGTRILGGCCGLGPEHIEALSELKS
;
A
#
# COMPACT_ATOMS: atom_id res chain seq x y z
N MET A 1 -9.78 3.56 19.99
CA MET A 1 -9.54 2.73 18.79
C MET A 1 -8.24 2.01 19.06
N VAL A 2 -8.17 0.68 18.93
CA VAL A 2 -6.88 -0.02 19.11
C VAL A 2 -5.97 0.45 17.96
N PRO A 3 -4.76 0.99 18.23
CA PRO A 3 -3.96 1.66 17.21
C PRO A 3 -3.52 0.78 16.03
N GLY A 4 -3.60 -0.56 16.15
CA GLY A 4 -3.05 -1.49 15.16
C GLY A 4 -3.92 -1.75 13.93
N ALA A 5 -5.25 -1.66 14.04
CA ALA A 5 -6.15 -2.06 12.94
C ALA A 5 -7.13 -0.93 12.55
N TRP A 6 -6.72 0.33 12.61
CA TRP A 6 -7.60 1.49 12.51
C TRP A 6 -8.49 1.51 11.24
N CYS A 7 -7.95 1.08 10.10
CA CYS A 7 -8.62 1.16 8.81
C CYS A 7 -9.78 0.17 8.65
N GLY A 8 -9.68 -1.03 9.25
CA GLY A 8 -10.70 -2.06 9.11
C GLY A 8 -12.02 -1.66 9.79
N PRO A 9 -12.09 -1.62 11.13
CA PRO A 9 -13.32 -1.39 11.90
C PRO A 9 -13.99 -0.05 11.63
N VAL A 10 -13.25 0.98 11.17
CA VAL A 10 -13.87 2.28 10.82
C VAL A 10 -14.83 2.13 9.62
N SER A 11 -14.57 1.18 8.72
CA SER A 11 -15.40 0.89 7.55
C SER A 11 -16.82 0.46 7.94
N LEU A 12 -16.99 -0.30 9.02
CA LEU A 12 -18.31 -0.76 9.49
C LEU A 12 -19.25 0.40 9.87
N LYS A 13 -18.70 1.48 10.41
CA LYS A 13 -19.50 2.59 10.96
C LYS A 13 -19.56 3.81 10.04
N ASN A 14 -18.66 3.89 9.05
CA ASN A 14 -18.48 5.09 8.23
C ASN A 14 -18.38 4.75 6.74
N ALA A 15 -19.07 3.71 6.28
CA ALA A 15 -19.05 3.28 4.88
C ALA A 15 -19.42 4.42 3.90
N ASP A 16 -20.38 5.28 4.25
CA ASP A 16 -20.77 6.41 3.40
C ASP A 16 -19.63 7.44 3.23
N VAL A 17 -18.85 7.67 4.28
CA VAL A 17 -17.67 8.55 4.24
C VAL A 17 -16.57 7.91 3.40
N LEU A 18 -16.33 6.61 3.59
CA LEU A 18 -15.35 5.86 2.81
C LEU A 18 -15.72 5.82 1.32
N GLU A 19 -17.00 5.62 0.98
CA GLU A 19 -17.49 5.66 -0.41
C GLU A 19 -17.21 7.03 -1.03
N LYS A 20 -17.49 8.10 -0.27
CA LYS A 20 -17.21 9.46 -0.72
C LYS A 20 -15.72 9.68 -0.97
N VAL A 21 -14.84 9.23 -0.08
CA VAL A 21 -13.38 9.34 -0.29
C VAL A 21 -12.95 8.66 -1.57
N HIS A 22 -13.42 7.44 -1.84
CA HIS A 22 -13.12 6.75 -3.10
C HIS A 22 -13.67 7.50 -4.32
N LEU A 23 -14.90 8.03 -4.25
CA LEU A 23 -15.48 8.84 -5.31
C LEU A 23 -14.67 10.11 -5.57
N ASP A 24 -14.27 10.83 -4.52
CA ASP A 24 -13.47 12.06 -4.65
C ASP A 24 -12.17 11.76 -5.43
N TYR A 25 -11.47 10.66 -5.11
CA TYR A 25 -10.28 10.25 -5.87
C TYR A 25 -10.59 9.90 -7.34
N ILE A 26 -11.65 9.15 -7.62
CA ILE A 26 -12.06 8.81 -9.00
C ILE A 26 -12.42 10.08 -9.80
N GLU A 27 -13.15 11.02 -9.19
CA GLU A 27 -13.58 12.27 -9.82
C GLU A 27 -12.40 13.20 -10.12
N THR A 28 -11.34 13.17 -9.29
CA THR A 28 -10.07 13.86 -9.57
C THR A 28 -9.15 13.14 -10.57
N GLY A 29 -9.58 11.99 -11.08
CA GLY A 29 -8.88 11.28 -12.13
C GLY A 29 -7.97 10.14 -11.64
N ALA A 30 -8.27 9.47 -10.53
CA ALA A 30 -7.63 8.18 -10.26
C ALA A 30 -8.14 7.11 -11.24
N ASP A 31 -7.26 6.36 -11.92
CA ASP A 31 -7.64 5.17 -12.70
C ASP A 31 -7.73 3.90 -11.85
N ILE A 32 -7.12 3.94 -10.66
CA ILE A 32 -7.05 2.82 -9.72
C ILE A 32 -7.30 3.39 -8.33
N ILE A 33 -8.24 2.79 -7.61
CA ILE A 33 -8.44 3.04 -6.18
C ILE A 33 -8.11 1.79 -5.38
N THR A 34 -7.61 2.00 -4.17
CA THR A 34 -7.19 0.93 -3.27
C THR A 34 -8.25 0.71 -2.20
N ALA A 35 -8.74 -0.52 -2.04
CA ALA A 35 -9.65 -0.88 -0.97
C ALA A 35 -9.00 -0.65 0.41
N ASN A 36 -9.81 -0.21 1.38
CA ASN A 36 -9.34 0.17 2.72
C ASN A 36 -9.02 -1.05 3.62
N THR A 37 -8.08 -1.89 3.19
CA THR A 37 -7.78 -3.21 3.79
C THR A 37 -6.32 -3.36 4.28
N TYR A 38 -5.51 -2.30 4.23
CA TYR A 38 -4.07 -2.34 4.54
C TYR A 38 -3.73 -3.04 5.88
N ALA A 39 -4.42 -2.69 6.97
CA ALA A 39 -4.21 -3.25 8.31
C ALA A 39 -5.43 -4.05 8.82
N SER A 40 -5.96 -4.93 7.96
CA SER A 40 -7.20 -5.68 8.22
C SER A 40 -7.08 -7.20 8.07
N SER A 41 -5.85 -7.72 7.98
CA SER A 41 -5.61 -9.17 8.06
C SER A 41 -6.10 -9.74 9.40
N ARG A 42 -6.37 -11.04 9.44
CA ARG A 42 -6.82 -11.71 10.68
C ARG A 42 -5.82 -11.50 11.84
N ILE A 43 -4.52 -11.40 11.54
CA ILE A 43 -3.47 -11.07 12.50
C ILE A 43 -3.75 -9.72 13.19
N MET A 44 -3.99 -8.68 12.39
CA MET A 44 -4.20 -7.32 12.90
C MET A 44 -5.53 -7.19 13.62
N LEU A 45 -6.59 -7.82 13.09
CA LEU A 45 -7.91 -7.78 13.69
C LEU A 45 -7.98 -8.61 14.99
N ARG A 46 -7.24 -9.72 15.11
CA ARG A 46 -7.11 -10.45 16.37
C ARG A 46 -6.54 -9.59 17.48
N GLU A 47 -5.42 -8.92 17.23
CA GLU A 47 -4.82 -8.01 18.21
C GLU A 47 -5.80 -6.89 18.60
N ALA A 48 -6.56 -6.38 17.63
CA ALA A 48 -7.52 -5.32 17.86
C ALA A 48 -8.84 -5.77 18.51
N GLY A 49 -9.04 -7.08 18.74
CA GLY A 49 -10.27 -7.63 19.31
C GLY A 49 -11.45 -7.76 18.34
N TYR A 50 -11.17 -7.80 17.03
CA TYR A 50 -12.14 -7.86 15.93
C TYR A 50 -11.99 -9.13 15.05
N GLU A 51 -11.31 -10.17 15.52
CA GLU A 51 -11.08 -11.39 14.75
C GLU A 51 -12.38 -12.03 14.23
N ASP A 52 -13.41 -12.10 15.07
CA ASP A 52 -14.72 -12.67 14.72
C ASP A 52 -15.45 -11.84 13.64
N GLN A 53 -15.03 -10.60 13.41
CA GLN A 53 -15.57 -9.69 12.41
C GLN A 53 -14.66 -9.56 11.17
N PHE A 54 -13.64 -10.41 11.03
CA PHE A 54 -12.68 -10.35 9.92
C PHE A 54 -13.36 -10.25 8.54
N GLU A 55 -14.31 -11.15 8.27
CA GLU A 55 -14.97 -11.19 6.97
C GLU A 55 -15.88 -9.97 6.76
N GLU A 56 -16.65 -9.59 7.78
CA GLU A 56 -17.58 -8.45 7.71
C GLU A 56 -16.84 -7.13 7.45
N ILE A 57 -15.75 -6.88 8.18
CA ILE A 57 -14.92 -5.68 8.06
C ILE A 57 -14.36 -5.54 6.65
N ASN A 58 -13.73 -6.61 6.15
CA ASN A 58 -13.11 -6.60 4.84
C ASN A 58 -14.14 -6.52 3.71
N ARG A 59 -15.27 -7.23 3.85
CA ARG A 59 -16.39 -7.17 2.91
C ARG A 59 -16.90 -5.75 2.75
N VAL A 60 -17.17 -5.06 3.86
CA VAL A 60 -17.65 -3.68 3.81
C VAL A 60 -16.61 -2.75 3.18
N ALA A 61 -15.32 -2.91 3.50
CA ALA A 61 -14.26 -2.08 2.91
C ALA A 61 -14.16 -2.26 1.38
N ILE A 62 -14.19 -3.51 0.89
CA ILE A 62 -14.05 -3.83 -0.53
C ILE A 62 -15.31 -3.46 -1.32
N GLU A 63 -16.50 -3.84 -0.84
CA GLU A 63 -17.77 -3.50 -1.48
C GLU A 63 -17.96 -1.97 -1.54
N THR A 64 -17.44 -1.22 -0.57
CA THR A 64 -17.50 0.25 -0.61
C THR A 64 -16.66 0.85 -1.74
N ALA A 65 -15.45 0.34 -1.99
CA ALA A 65 -14.63 0.76 -3.12
C ALA A 65 -15.30 0.40 -4.47
N LEU A 66 -15.88 -0.81 -4.57
CA LEU A 66 -16.61 -1.25 -5.76
C LEU A 66 -17.86 -0.40 -6.02
N ARG A 67 -18.64 -0.06 -4.98
CA ARG A 67 -19.79 0.85 -5.10
C ARG A 67 -19.37 2.24 -5.57
N ALA A 68 -18.27 2.78 -5.05
CA ALA A 68 -17.74 4.08 -5.48
C ALA A 68 -17.35 4.05 -6.97
N ARG A 69 -16.64 3.01 -7.40
CA ARG A 69 -16.35 2.76 -8.82
C ARG A 69 -17.64 2.77 -9.65
N ASP A 70 -18.60 1.92 -9.30
CA ASP A 70 -19.82 1.74 -10.09
C ASP A 70 -20.66 3.04 -10.14
N LYS A 71 -20.73 3.78 -9.03
CA LYS A 71 -21.46 5.04 -8.91
C LYS A 71 -20.80 6.19 -9.67
N SER A 72 -19.48 6.19 -9.82
CA SER A 72 -18.76 7.20 -10.61
C SER A 72 -19.19 7.23 -12.08
N GLY A 73 -19.66 6.09 -12.61
CA GLY A 73 -19.99 5.93 -14.03
C GLY A 73 -18.79 6.00 -14.99
N GLN A 74 -17.56 6.14 -14.46
CA GLN A 74 -16.34 6.16 -15.26
C GLN A 74 -15.98 4.74 -15.70
N LYS A 75 -15.42 4.63 -16.92
CA LYS A 75 -14.99 3.34 -17.48
C LYS A 75 -13.54 3.07 -17.08
N ASN A 76 -13.20 1.78 -16.97
CA ASN A 76 -11.82 1.30 -16.75
C ASN A 76 -11.18 1.70 -15.41
N ILE A 77 -11.98 2.07 -14.42
CA ILE A 77 -11.51 2.25 -13.05
C ILE A 77 -11.28 0.87 -12.44
N LEU A 78 -10.09 0.62 -11.91
CA LEU A 78 -9.74 -0.63 -11.21
C LEU A 78 -9.83 -0.46 -9.70
N VAL A 79 -10.19 -1.53 -9.00
CA VAL A 79 -10.15 -1.61 -7.53
C VAL A 79 -9.08 -2.60 -7.11
N ALA A 80 -8.04 -2.11 -6.46
CA ALA A 80 -6.95 -2.91 -5.91
C ALA A 80 -7.27 -3.40 -4.49
N GLY A 81 -7.05 -4.69 -4.23
CA GLY A 81 -7.03 -5.23 -2.87
C GLY A 81 -5.71 -4.90 -2.18
N SER A 82 -5.74 -4.04 -1.16
CA SER A 82 -4.55 -3.71 -0.36
C SER A 82 -4.17 -4.87 0.54
N LEU A 83 -2.98 -5.43 0.35
CA LEU A 83 -2.46 -6.55 1.13
C LEU A 83 -1.06 -6.21 1.67
N SER A 84 -0.99 -5.89 2.96
CA SER A 84 0.29 -5.64 3.65
C SER A 84 0.79 -6.90 4.36
N HIS A 85 2.07 -6.89 4.73
CA HIS A 85 2.64 -7.86 5.68
C HIS A 85 2.70 -7.33 7.13
N MET A 86 1.81 -6.41 7.48
CA MET A 86 1.79 -5.82 8.80
C MET A 86 1.50 -6.89 9.87
N ILE A 87 2.24 -6.80 10.96
CA ILE A 87 2.00 -7.56 12.19
C ILE A 87 1.88 -6.58 13.37
N PRO A 88 1.21 -6.96 14.46
CA PRO A 88 1.07 -6.13 15.64
C PRO A 88 2.39 -5.57 16.16
N ILE A 89 2.40 -4.26 16.38
CA ILE A 89 3.45 -3.53 17.09
C ILE A 89 2.96 -3.34 18.54
N PRO A 90 3.67 -3.83 19.56
CA PRO A 90 3.29 -3.64 20.96
C PRO A 90 3.17 -2.16 21.32
N GLU A 91 2.19 -1.85 22.18
CA GLU A 91 1.97 -0.49 22.67
C GLU A 91 3.26 0.15 23.23
N GLY A 92 3.51 1.40 22.84
CA GLY A 92 4.67 2.18 23.29
C GLY A 92 5.98 1.88 22.57
N THR A 93 5.95 1.09 21.49
CA THR A 93 7.12 0.82 20.64
C THR A 93 6.82 1.08 19.17
N ASP A 94 7.85 1.32 18.37
CA ASP A 94 7.82 1.40 16.89
C ASP A 94 8.31 0.11 16.24
N ARG A 95 8.58 -0.94 17.03
CA ARG A 95 9.15 -2.22 16.59
C ARG A 95 8.13 -3.34 16.74
N ALA A 96 8.09 -4.23 15.75
CA ALA A 96 7.22 -5.41 15.78
C ALA A 96 7.37 -6.24 17.08
N SER A 97 6.29 -6.96 17.43
CA SER A 97 6.24 -7.78 18.63
C SER A 97 7.46 -8.69 18.80
N LYS A 98 8.01 -8.75 20.02
CA LYS A 98 9.08 -9.71 20.38
C LYS A 98 8.62 -11.17 20.30
N THR A 99 7.32 -11.40 20.16
CA THR A 99 6.72 -12.71 19.93
C THR A 99 5.78 -12.57 18.74
N PRO A 100 6.31 -12.64 17.50
CA PRO A 100 5.46 -12.60 16.32
C PRO A 100 4.54 -13.83 16.30
N PRO A 101 3.40 -13.76 15.59
CA PRO A 101 2.60 -14.95 15.34
C PRO A 101 3.42 -16.03 14.62
N SER A 102 3.00 -17.29 14.74
CA SER A 102 3.65 -18.39 14.02
C SER A 102 3.59 -18.18 12.50
N THR A 103 4.62 -18.63 11.78
CA THR A 103 4.68 -18.59 10.32
C THR A 103 3.42 -19.13 9.65
N ASP A 104 2.93 -20.31 10.06
CA ASP A 104 1.73 -20.93 9.47
C ASP A 104 0.51 -19.99 9.59
N PHE A 105 0.27 -19.46 10.78
CA PHE A 105 -0.83 -18.52 11.01
C PHE A 105 -0.69 -17.21 10.20
N MET A 106 0.54 -16.72 9.98
CA MET A 106 0.77 -15.54 9.14
C MET A 106 0.45 -15.85 7.68
N GLU A 107 0.98 -16.96 7.14
CA GLU A 107 0.69 -17.39 5.77
C GLU A 107 -0.81 -17.59 5.54
N GLU A 108 -1.49 -18.29 6.44
CA GLU A 108 -2.95 -18.50 6.40
C GLU A 108 -3.71 -17.17 6.41
N SER A 109 -3.33 -16.23 7.27
CA SER A 109 -4.01 -14.93 7.39
C SER A 109 -3.82 -14.04 6.16
N PHE A 110 -2.65 -14.08 5.52
CA PHE A 110 -2.38 -13.31 4.30
C PHE A 110 -3.11 -13.92 3.10
N GLU A 111 -3.11 -15.25 2.99
CA GLU A 111 -3.87 -15.97 1.97
C GLU A 111 -5.38 -15.73 2.10
N GLU A 112 -5.91 -15.79 3.32
CA GLU A 112 -7.33 -15.56 3.58
C GLU A 112 -7.78 -14.18 3.12
N LEU A 113 -7.02 -13.13 3.45
CA LEU A 113 -7.33 -11.76 3.01
C LEU A 113 -7.22 -11.62 1.48
N ALA A 114 -6.18 -12.16 0.87
CA ALA A 114 -5.99 -12.13 -0.58
C ALA A 114 -7.13 -12.84 -1.33
N MET A 115 -7.56 -14.01 -0.85
CA MET A 115 -8.68 -14.75 -1.42
C MET A 115 -9.99 -13.99 -1.26
N LEU A 116 -10.21 -13.32 -0.13
CA LEU A 116 -11.38 -12.47 0.07
C LEU A 116 -11.42 -11.28 -0.89
N HIS A 117 -10.27 -10.63 -1.19
CA HIS A 117 -10.19 -9.60 -2.24
C HIS A 117 -10.67 -10.13 -3.59
N LYS A 118 -10.20 -11.32 -3.98
CA LYS A 118 -10.63 -11.98 -5.23
C LYS A 118 -12.11 -12.31 -5.23
N GLU A 119 -12.60 -12.96 -4.19
CA GLU A 119 -14.00 -13.42 -4.10
C GLU A 119 -15.00 -12.26 -4.18
N LEU A 120 -14.63 -11.10 -3.65
CA LEU A 120 -15.47 -9.90 -3.66
C LEU A 120 -15.30 -9.05 -4.93
N GLY A 121 -14.32 -9.35 -5.77
CA GLY A 121 -14.19 -8.75 -7.10
C GLY A 121 -13.20 -7.59 -7.20
N CYS A 122 -12.14 -7.55 -6.38
CA CYS A 122 -10.97 -6.72 -6.68
C CYS A 122 -10.35 -7.14 -8.01
N ASP A 123 -9.88 -6.16 -8.79
CA ASP A 123 -9.32 -6.37 -10.12
C ASP A 123 -7.84 -6.80 -10.08
N LEU A 124 -7.13 -6.46 -9.00
CA LEU A 124 -5.72 -6.79 -8.76
C LEU A 124 -5.42 -6.84 -7.25
N ILE A 125 -4.30 -7.47 -6.89
CA ILE A 125 -3.74 -7.41 -5.54
C ILE A 125 -2.57 -6.45 -5.52
N LEU A 126 -2.58 -5.51 -4.56
CA LEU A 126 -1.49 -4.57 -4.32
C LEU A 126 -0.77 -4.95 -3.03
N LEU A 127 0.45 -5.47 -3.15
CA LEU A 127 1.32 -5.73 -2.01
C LEU A 127 1.88 -4.41 -1.51
N GLU A 128 1.34 -3.94 -0.38
CA GLU A 128 1.67 -2.63 0.16
C GLU A 128 2.74 -2.68 1.24
N MET A 129 3.67 -1.74 1.15
CA MET A 129 4.74 -1.48 2.11
C MET A 129 5.70 -2.67 2.29
N MET A 130 6.16 -3.29 1.20
CA MET A 130 7.11 -4.41 1.28
C MET A 130 8.48 -3.92 1.79
N LYS A 131 8.75 -4.16 3.08
CA LYS A 131 9.99 -3.79 3.79
C LYS A 131 10.59 -4.88 4.69
N HIS A 132 10.07 -6.10 4.64
CA HIS A 132 10.50 -7.22 5.48
C HIS A 132 10.77 -8.46 4.62
N PRO A 133 12.04 -8.71 4.23
CA PRO A 133 12.40 -9.83 3.36
C PRO A 133 11.81 -11.17 3.80
N GLU A 134 11.78 -11.42 5.11
CA GLU A 134 11.28 -12.65 5.70
C GLU A 134 9.76 -12.84 5.56
N ARG A 135 8.99 -11.76 5.39
CA ARG A 135 7.52 -11.81 5.25
C ARG A 135 7.02 -11.65 3.82
N ILE A 136 7.84 -11.09 2.93
CA ILE A 136 7.49 -10.88 1.51
C ILE A 136 7.05 -12.19 0.86
N ASN A 137 7.79 -13.27 1.04
CA ASN A 137 7.45 -14.57 0.46
C ASN A 137 6.11 -15.13 0.98
N MET A 138 5.79 -14.90 2.27
CA MET A 138 4.54 -15.37 2.88
C MET A 138 3.32 -14.69 2.24
N VAL A 139 3.38 -13.36 2.12
CA VAL A 139 2.30 -12.58 1.49
C VAL A 139 2.18 -12.90 0.01
N MET A 140 3.29 -12.97 -0.70
CA MET A 140 3.32 -13.27 -2.14
C MET A 140 2.70 -14.65 -2.42
N LYS A 141 3.01 -15.68 -1.62
CA LYS A 141 2.44 -17.02 -1.77
C LYS A 141 0.92 -17.02 -1.66
N GLY A 142 0.36 -16.27 -0.71
CA GLY A 142 -1.10 -16.11 -0.58
C GLY A 142 -1.70 -15.35 -1.77
N ALA A 143 -1.07 -14.23 -2.16
CA ALA A 143 -1.52 -13.40 -3.27
C ALA A 143 -1.52 -14.13 -4.62
N LEU A 144 -0.49 -14.92 -4.93
CA LEU A 144 -0.39 -15.69 -6.18
C LEU A 144 -1.51 -16.71 -6.36
N LYS A 145 -2.07 -17.27 -5.27
CA LYS A 145 -3.21 -18.21 -5.34
C LYS A 145 -4.48 -17.55 -5.86
N THR A 146 -4.58 -16.23 -5.78
CA THR A 146 -5.72 -15.51 -6.34
C THR A 146 -5.75 -15.62 -7.87
N GLY A 147 -4.59 -15.69 -8.53
CA GLY A 147 -4.48 -15.61 -9.99
C GLY A 147 -4.90 -14.26 -10.57
N LEU A 148 -5.07 -13.24 -9.73
CA LEU A 148 -5.22 -11.84 -10.16
C LEU A 148 -3.85 -11.25 -10.49
N PRO A 149 -3.81 -10.15 -11.29
CA PRO A 149 -2.59 -9.36 -11.43
C PRO A 149 -2.03 -8.96 -10.07
N LEU A 150 -0.71 -9.06 -9.90
CA LEU A 150 -0.02 -8.82 -8.64
C LEU A 150 0.95 -7.66 -8.77
N TRP A 151 0.71 -6.60 -8.01
CA TRP A 151 1.55 -5.40 -7.98
C TRP A 151 2.30 -5.36 -6.66
N ALA A 152 3.57 -4.97 -6.67
CA ALA A 152 4.38 -4.86 -5.48
C ALA A 152 4.98 -3.47 -5.32
N GLY A 153 4.75 -2.85 -4.17
CA GLY A 153 5.49 -1.65 -3.79
C GLY A 153 6.38 -1.88 -2.59
N PHE A 154 7.59 -1.38 -2.73
CA PHE A 154 8.65 -1.47 -1.74
C PHE A 154 8.80 -0.13 -1.03
N SER A 155 9.16 -0.18 0.25
CA SER A 155 9.37 1.01 1.06
C SER A 155 10.81 1.08 1.53
N PHE A 156 11.41 2.24 1.29
CA PHE A 156 12.79 2.57 1.65
C PHE A 156 12.85 3.88 2.43
N ARG A 157 13.96 4.10 3.13
CA ARG A 157 14.31 5.38 3.76
C ARG A 157 15.79 5.67 3.59
N GLU A 158 16.21 6.89 3.91
CA GLU A 158 17.62 7.23 4.07
C GLU A 158 18.10 6.95 5.49
N ASN A 159 19.27 6.33 5.62
CA ASN A 159 19.96 6.20 6.91
C ASN A 159 20.68 7.51 7.28
N GLU A 160 21.31 7.56 8.46
CA GLU A 160 22.05 8.75 8.94
C GLU A 160 23.22 9.16 8.02
N SER A 161 23.69 8.26 7.15
CA SER A 161 24.75 8.52 6.17
C SER A 161 24.23 8.98 4.80
N GLY A 162 22.90 9.09 4.62
CA GLY A 162 22.26 9.45 3.35
C GLY A 162 22.15 8.29 2.36
N GLU A 163 22.42 7.07 2.78
CA GLU A 163 22.30 5.88 1.94
C GLU A 163 20.87 5.33 2.01
N LEU A 164 20.39 4.81 0.87
CA LEU A 164 19.08 4.18 0.80
C LEU A 164 19.13 2.83 1.51
N CYS A 165 18.16 2.58 2.40
CA CYS A 165 18.04 1.35 3.19
C CYS A 165 16.57 0.94 3.33
N CYS A 166 16.34 -0.27 3.85
CA CYS A 166 15.00 -0.73 4.19
C CYS A 166 14.31 0.24 5.18
N TYR A 167 12.99 0.42 5.00
CA TYR A 167 12.21 1.39 5.75
C TYR A 167 12.21 1.20 7.27
N ASP A 168 12.23 -0.04 7.79
CA ASP A 168 12.21 -0.29 9.24
C ASP A 168 13.60 -0.55 9.82
N ASP A 169 14.48 -1.23 9.07
CA ASP A 169 15.82 -1.65 9.52
C ASP A 169 16.92 -1.09 8.61
N PRO A 170 17.76 -0.15 9.09
CA PRO A 170 18.76 0.47 8.23
C PRO A 170 19.94 -0.45 7.92
N SER A 171 20.03 -1.63 8.57
CA SER A 171 21.04 -2.64 8.28
C SER A 171 20.69 -3.52 7.07
N ILE A 172 19.42 -3.53 6.67
CA ILE A 172 18.93 -4.26 5.50
C ILE A 172 19.03 -3.35 4.28
N SER A 173 19.73 -3.83 3.24
CA SER A 173 19.88 -3.10 1.99
C SER A 173 18.61 -3.15 1.14
N PRO A 174 18.37 -2.16 0.24
CA PRO A 174 17.25 -2.23 -0.69
C PRO A 174 17.28 -3.48 -1.57
N GLN A 175 18.49 -3.92 -1.98
CA GLN A 175 18.68 -5.13 -2.77
C GLN A 175 18.18 -6.39 -2.04
N GLU A 176 18.47 -6.51 -0.75
CA GLU A 176 18.02 -7.66 0.06
C GLU A 176 16.50 -7.74 0.17
N VAL A 177 15.80 -6.60 0.20
CA VAL A 177 14.34 -6.54 0.15
C VAL A 177 13.82 -6.99 -1.21
N LEU A 178 14.44 -6.54 -2.29
CA LEU A 178 14.04 -6.91 -3.66
C LEU A 178 14.32 -8.39 -3.97
N ASP A 179 15.43 -8.94 -3.49
CA ASP A 179 15.81 -10.34 -3.67
C ASP A 179 14.80 -11.32 -3.04
N ALA A 180 13.99 -10.87 -2.08
CA ALA A 180 12.92 -11.65 -1.48
C ALA A 180 11.69 -11.82 -2.41
N MET A 181 11.64 -11.09 -3.53
CA MET A 181 10.55 -11.14 -4.49
C MET A 181 11.08 -11.51 -5.89
N PRO A 182 10.87 -12.76 -6.35
CA PRO A 182 11.20 -13.16 -7.71
C PRO A 182 10.46 -12.27 -8.72
N PRO A 183 11.15 -11.53 -9.59
CA PRO A 183 10.51 -10.51 -10.42
C PRO A 183 9.43 -11.06 -11.35
N GLU A 184 9.55 -12.31 -11.79
CA GLU A 184 8.56 -13.01 -12.62
C GLU A 184 7.22 -13.27 -11.91
N SER A 185 7.13 -13.05 -10.60
CA SER A 185 5.93 -13.28 -9.80
C SER A 185 4.98 -12.08 -9.78
N VAL A 186 5.39 -10.93 -10.30
CA VAL A 186 4.61 -9.69 -10.26
C VAL A 186 4.49 -9.05 -11.64
N ASP A 187 3.45 -8.25 -11.82
CA ASP A 187 3.17 -7.52 -13.06
C ASP A 187 3.68 -6.08 -13.01
N VAL A 188 3.83 -5.52 -11.81
CA VAL A 188 4.31 -4.15 -11.55
C VAL A 188 5.16 -4.13 -10.30
N MET A 189 6.29 -3.41 -10.35
CA MET A 189 7.07 -3.06 -9.17
C MET A 189 7.14 -1.54 -8.99
N GLY A 190 7.23 -1.08 -7.76
CA GLY A 190 7.36 0.34 -7.50
C GLY A 190 7.80 0.72 -6.12
N VAL A 191 7.90 2.02 -5.89
CA VAL A 191 8.28 2.61 -4.59
C VAL A 191 7.08 3.28 -3.94
N MET A 192 6.99 3.12 -2.64
CA MET A 192 5.74 3.17 -1.92
C MET A 192 5.95 3.55 -0.45
N HIS A 193 5.11 4.40 0.14
CA HIS A 193 5.28 4.88 1.54
C HIS A 193 6.70 5.38 1.85
N SER A 194 7.29 6.06 0.88
CA SER A 194 8.63 6.59 0.94
C SER A 194 8.58 8.06 0.57
N SER A 195 9.47 8.87 1.15
CA SER A 195 9.51 10.29 0.82
C SER A 195 9.72 10.48 -0.69
N ALA A 196 9.03 11.46 -1.28
CA ALA A 196 9.23 11.80 -2.69
C ALA A 196 10.70 12.06 -3.04
N ASN A 197 11.48 12.66 -2.13
CA ASN A 197 12.90 12.95 -2.33
C ASN A 197 13.74 11.69 -2.62
N ILE A 198 13.35 10.53 -2.09
CA ILE A 198 14.11 9.28 -2.21
C ILE A 198 13.48 8.30 -3.20
N THR A 199 12.24 8.58 -3.63
CA THR A 199 11.46 7.70 -4.50
C THR A 199 12.16 7.44 -5.83
N GLY A 200 12.80 8.45 -6.42
CA GLY A 200 13.61 8.28 -7.64
C GLY A 200 14.76 7.27 -7.46
N ARG A 201 15.55 7.40 -6.38
CA ARG A 201 16.64 6.46 -6.06
C ARG A 201 16.11 5.04 -5.83
N GLY A 202 14.93 4.90 -5.23
CA GLY A 202 14.27 3.61 -5.08
C GLY A 202 13.85 3.01 -6.44
N ILE A 203 13.34 3.82 -7.37
CA ILE A 203 13.02 3.37 -8.73
C ILE A 203 14.29 2.88 -9.45
N GLU A 204 15.41 3.61 -9.36
CA GLU A 204 16.69 3.18 -9.93
C GLU A 204 17.14 1.82 -9.37
N THR A 205 16.93 1.61 -8.06
CA THR A 205 17.23 0.34 -7.42
C THR A 205 16.39 -0.80 -8.01
N ILE A 206 15.08 -0.59 -8.16
CA ILE A 206 14.16 -1.57 -8.76
C ILE A 206 14.56 -1.87 -10.21
N GLN A 207 14.94 -0.86 -10.99
CA GLN A 207 15.34 -1.02 -12.40
C GLN A 207 16.58 -1.91 -12.60
N ASN A 208 17.40 -2.12 -11.57
CA ASN A 208 18.53 -3.06 -11.64
C ASN A 208 18.09 -4.53 -11.71
N VAL A 209 16.90 -4.85 -11.22
CA VAL A 209 16.36 -6.22 -11.18
C VAL A 209 15.07 -6.41 -11.99
N TRP A 210 14.44 -5.31 -12.42
CA TRP A 210 13.14 -5.31 -13.07
C TRP A 210 13.10 -4.40 -14.30
N SER A 211 12.48 -4.88 -15.38
CA SER A 211 12.32 -4.15 -16.65
C SER A 211 10.87 -3.97 -17.08
N GLY A 212 9.91 -4.43 -16.27
CA GLY A 212 8.49 -4.26 -16.53
C GLY A 212 7.95 -2.89 -16.10
N PRO A 213 6.62 -2.72 -16.05
CA PRO A 213 5.99 -1.48 -15.65
C PRO A 213 6.38 -1.07 -14.21
N LEU A 214 6.48 0.24 -14.02
CA LEU A 214 6.92 0.86 -12.77
C LEU A 214 5.83 1.74 -12.16
N SER A 215 5.72 1.71 -10.83
CA SER A 215 4.85 2.59 -10.05
C SER A 215 5.61 3.45 -9.03
N ALA A 216 5.07 4.62 -8.71
CA ALA A 216 5.54 5.47 -7.63
C ALA A 216 4.37 6.11 -6.88
N TYR A 217 4.29 5.87 -5.58
CA TYR A 217 3.27 6.46 -4.70
C TYR A 217 3.96 6.90 -3.37
N PRO A 218 4.54 8.10 -3.32
CA PRO A 218 5.29 8.55 -2.15
C PRO A 218 4.37 8.87 -0.97
N ASP A 219 4.96 9.03 0.21
CA ASP A 219 4.32 9.78 1.30
C ASP A 219 4.86 11.22 1.39
N SER A 220 4.10 12.05 2.09
CA SER A 220 4.51 13.38 2.49
C SER A 220 4.10 13.64 3.93
N GLY A 221 5.07 14.08 4.74
CA GLY A 221 4.96 14.14 6.19
C GLY A 221 5.77 13.05 6.87
N PHE A 222 5.63 12.93 8.19
CA PHE A 222 6.34 11.92 8.96
C PHE A 222 5.49 11.39 10.11
N PHE A 223 5.69 10.13 10.46
CA PHE A 223 5.02 9.52 11.59
C PHE A 223 5.74 9.86 12.91
N LYS A 224 5.01 10.42 13.88
CA LYS A 224 5.51 10.60 15.25
C LYS A 224 4.47 10.08 16.23
N MET A 225 4.70 8.87 16.74
CA MET A 225 3.77 8.16 17.63
C MET A 225 3.12 9.10 18.66
N PRO A 226 1.78 9.07 18.81
CA PRO A 226 0.83 8.15 18.19
C PRO A 226 0.30 8.59 16.81
N ASP A 227 0.64 9.78 16.33
CA ASP A 227 -0.04 10.44 15.21
C ASP A 227 0.88 10.76 14.03
N TRP A 228 0.31 10.76 12.82
CA TRP A 228 0.97 11.36 11.67
C TRP A 228 1.06 12.87 11.84
N GLN A 229 2.25 13.43 11.55
CA GLN A 229 2.47 14.87 11.52
C GLN A 229 2.50 15.31 10.06
N PHE A 230 1.45 16.03 9.66
CA PHE A 230 1.33 16.59 8.31
C PHE A 230 1.92 17.99 8.26
N GLU A 231 3.22 18.09 8.56
CA GLU A 231 4.00 19.32 8.44
C GLU A 231 4.78 19.31 7.12
N ASN A 232 4.81 20.43 6.40
CA ASN A 232 5.52 20.57 5.11
C ASN A 232 5.08 19.53 4.07
N ILE A 233 3.77 19.27 4.01
CA ILE A 233 3.17 18.45 2.96
C ILE A 233 3.49 19.06 1.60
N LEU A 234 3.95 18.22 0.67
CA LEU A 234 4.16 18.60 -0.71
C LEU A 234 2.88 19.21 -1.24
N THR A 235 2.97 20.38 -1.84
CA THR A 235 1.87 20.94 -2.63
C THR A 235 1.59 20.04 -3.85
N PRO A 236 0.38 20.09 -4.43
CA PRO A 236 0.08 19.36 -5.67
C PRO A 236 1.11 19.60 -6.78
N GLN A 237 1.59 20.85 -6.91
CA GLN A 237 2.60 21.21 -7.90
C GLN A 237 3.97 20.58 -7.61
N GLU A 238 4.37 20.47 -6.35
CA GLU A 238 5.63 19.82 -5.97
C GLU A 238 5.57 18.31 -6.24
N LEU A 239 4.47 17.63 -5.89
CA LEU A 239 4.29 16.22 -6.23
C LEU A 239 4.31 15.99 -7.76
N LEU A 240 3.65 16.88 -8.52
CA LEU A 240 3.66 16.82 -9.98
C LEU A 240 5.08 16.98 -10.56
N ASN A 241 5.92 17.84 -9.97
CA ASN A 241 7.30 18.02 -10.42
C ASN A 241 8.13 16.75 -10.19
N PHE A 242 8.07 16.15 -9.00
CA PHE A 242 8.70 14.85 -8.75
C PHE A 242 8.18 13.76 -9.70
N SER A 243 6.87 13.74 -9.92
CA SER A 243 6.23 12.73 -10.78
C SER A 243 6.63 12.86 -12.25
N LYS A 244 6.91 14.08 -12.74
CA LYS A 244 7.49 14.30 -14.08
C LYS A 244 8.89 13.68 -14.20
N GLU A 245 9.70 13.76 -13.14
CA GLU A 245 11.01 13.11 -13.11
C GLU A 245 10.87 11.59 -13.19
N TRP A 246 10.03 10.99 -12.33
CA TRP A 246 9.78 9.54 -12.33
C TRP A 246 9.16 9.06 -13.64
N TYR A 247 8.28 9.85 -14.25
CA TYR A 247 7.73 9.59 -15.58
C TYR A 247 8.84 9.54 -16.65
N GLY A 248 9.80 10.47 -16.58
CA GLY A 248 11.01 10.47 -17.41
C GLY A 248 11.88 9.23 -17.22
N MET A 249 11.87 8.63 -16.02
CA MET A 249 12.57 7.38 -15.72
C MET A 249 11.82 6.12 -16.19
N GLY A 250 10.62 6.26 -16.77
CA GLY A 250 9.81 5.13 -17.25
C GLY A 250 8.66 4.72 -16.34
N THR A 251 8.46 5.41 -15.20
CA THR A 251 7.29 5.19 -14.33
C THR A 251 6.01 5.58 -15.04
N ARG A 252 4.97 4.76 -14.94
CA ARG A 252 3.69 5.01 -15.62
C ARG A 252 2.48 4.96 -14.69
N ILE A 253 2.66 4.43 -13.49
CA ILE A 253 1.63 4.40 -12.46
C ILE A 253 2.07 5.36 -11.36
N LEU A 254 1.34 6.44 -11.18
CA LEU A 254 1.70 7.53 -10.27
C LEU A 254 0.54 7.77 -9.30
N GLY A 255 0.83 7.95 -8.02
CA GLY A 255 -0.17 8.19 -7.00
C GLY A 255 0.41 8.89 -5.78
N GLY A 256 -0.24 8.73 -4.62
CA GLY A 256 0.22 9.27 -3.36
C GLY A 256 -0.34 8.51 -2.16
N CYS A 257 0.35 8.59 -1.03
CA CYS A 257 0.00 7.92 0.22
C CYS A 257 -0.33 8.95 1.32
N CYS A 258 0.25 8.76 2.52
CA CYS A 258 0.06 9.62 3.68
C CYS A 258 0.36 11.09 3.31
N GLY A 259 -0.58 11.98 3.64
CA GLY A 259 -0.47 13.41 3.42
C GLY A 259 -0.83 13.88 2.01
N LEU A 260 -1.16 12.99 1.07
CA LEU A 260 -1.48 13.34 -0.31
C LEU A 260 -2.96 13.04 -0.62
N GLY A 261 -3.71 14.09 -0.97
CA GLY A 261 -5.16 14.09 -1.15
C GLY A 261 -5.62 14.11 -2.61
N PRO A 262 -6.94 14.23 -2.84
CA PRO A 262 -7.51 14.34 -4.18
C PRO A 262 -6.93 15.48 -5.01
N GLU A 263 -6.59 16.62 -4.40
CA GLU A 263 -5.97 17.76 -5.09
C GLU A 263 -4.60 17.43 -5.69
N HIS A 264 -3.86 16.49 -5.09
CA HIS A 264 -2.60 15.99 -5.61
C HIS A 264 -2.82 15.07 -6.80
N ILE A 265 -3.83 14.20 -6.72
CA ILE A 265 -4.19 13.28 -7.82
C ILE A 265 -4.73 14.06 -9.02
N GLU A 266 -5.50 15.12 -8.79
CA GLU A 266 -5.94 16.05 -9.84
C GLU A 266 -4.72 16.63 -10.58
N ALA A 267 -3.69 17.08 -9.86
CA ALA A 267 -2.47 17.59 -10.49
C ALA A 267 -1.71 16.49 -11.27
N LEU A 268 -1.65 15.25 -10.75
CA LEU A 268 -1.05 14.12 -11.45
C LEU A 268 -1.81 13.72 -12.73
N SER A 269 -3.11 13.99 -12.79
CA SER A 269 -3.93 13.66 -13.98
C SER A 269 -3.45 14.37 -15.25
N GLU A 270 -2.70 15.47 -15.13
CA GLU A 270 -2.03 16.15 -16.24
C GLU A 270 -1.01 15.26 -16.99
N LEU A 271 -0.49 14.22 -16.33
CA LEU A 271 0.49 13.30 -16.90
C LEU A 271 -0.14 12.12 -17.65
N LYS A 272 -1.46 11.97 -17.59
CA LYS A 272 -2.16 10.94 -18.35
C LYS A 272 -2.02 11.22 -19.85
N SER A 273 -1.56 10.21 -20.59
CA SER A 273 -1.39 10.26 -22.04
C SER A 273 -2.30 9.28 -22.76
#